data_AF-A0A7Z1KGL9-F1
#
_entry.id   AF-A0A7Z1KGL9-F1
#
_cell.length_a   1.000
_cell.length_b   1.000
_cell.length_c   1.000
_cell.angle_alpha   90.00
_cell.angle_beta   90.00
_cell.angle_gamma   90.00
#
_symmetry.space_group_name_H-M   'P 1'
#
loop_
_entity.id
_entity.type
_entity.pdbx_description
1 polymer ?
#
loop_
_entity_poly.entity_id
_entity_poly.type
_entity_poly.pdbx_seq_one_letter_code
_entity_poly.pdbx_strand_id
1 'polypeptide(L)'
;MIANLKQSIGQYRSFLDYRYQAYKTELTQLLLQLKNFGLLFLVVLGSALLGMILLFFLGLGKIIDSSDAPQYGAQMAWFYLLLQSVMLGAMKSAIKNSQQRLFQRTIVKLNWLKLMDIKLLLLSNGWLLASLVIALDLTMSQWLRVPHFLLFMLLQFGLGVLCLYKPTALIYGLSFTLVLVLLPIDITPLVYHCGFIVLFVLSIFLPAISLNDRLSVNSLFTFWLSFFLQHSWILVWRVALLLCVFMAVTTLLNERNDLAAIFSVLAVAFIVLFTSSLQFDCGKLRDKYALFFQLNNQQRLFFISQFIPSCLFFFISMLSYLMFVANIQWLLLSLSVAWCTLQLYIAQKKPAHYALAWMITTGVLLALIT
;
A
#
# COMPACT_ATOMS: atom_id res chain seq x y z
N MET A 1 -15.86 45.69 5.48
CA MET A 1 -14.73 44.73 5.33
C MET A 1 -14.61 43.78 6.52
N ILE A 2 -14.63 44.28 7.77
CA ILE A 2 -14.48 43.46 9.00
C ILE A 2 -15.66 42.48 9.23
N ALA A 3 -16.90 42.90 8.93
CA ALA A 3 -18.09 42.04 9.07
C ALA A 3 -18.06 40.80 8.13
N ASN A 4 -17.68 40.99 6.86
CA ASN A 4 -17.49 39.90 5.90
C ASN A 4 -16.36 38.95 6.30
N LEU A 5 -15.29 39.47 6.91
CA LEU A 5 -14.20 38.64 7.43
C LEU A 5 -14.68 37.77 8.60
N LYS A 6 -15.42 38.35 9.56
CA LYS A 6 -15.97 37.65 10.72
C LYS A 6 -16.96 36.54 10.32
N GLN A 7 -17.82 36.82 9.33
CA GLN A 7 -18.75 35.83 8.78
C GLN A 7 -18.01 34.70 8.03
N SER A 8 -17.00 35.04 7.22
CA SER A 8 -16.17 34.05 6.52
C SER A 8 -15.43 33.14 7.51
N ILE A 9 -14.87 33.69 8.60
CA ILE A 9 -14.18 32.90 9.62
C ILE A 9 -15.16 32.00 10.39
N GLY A 10 -16.37 32.50 10.70
CA GLY A 10 -17.42 31.70 11.33
C GLY A 10 -17.85 30.51 10.46
N GLN A 11 -18.04 30.74 9.15
CA GLN A 11 -18.28 29.69 8.16
C GLN A 11 -17.12 28.69 8.05
N TYR A 12 -15.87 29.15 8.21
CA TYR A 12 -14.73 28.23 8.24
C TYR A 12 -14.82 27.28 9.42
N ARG A 13 -15.13 27.82 10.60
CA ARG A 13 -15.10 27.08 11.84
C ARG A 13 -16.16 25.98 11.86
N SER A 14 -17.38 26.30 11.42
CA SER A 14 -18.43 25.29 11.26
C SER A 14 -18.05 24.24 10.21
N PHE A 15 -17.40 24.65 9.12
CA PHE A 15 -16.88 23.71 8.13
C PHE A 15 -15.77 22.81 8.70
N LEU A 16 -14.86 23.34 9.53
CA LEU A 16 -13.83 22.56 10.21
C LEU A 16 -14.44 21.48 11.11
N ASP A 17 -15.43 21.84 11.92
CA ASP A 17 -16.12 20.91 12.82
C ASP A 17 -16.82 19.80 12.04
N TYR A 18 -17.57 20.16 10.99
CA TYR A 18 -18.18 19.20 10.07
C TYR A 18 -17.13 18.26 9.44
N ARG A 19 -16.01 18.79 8.93
CA ARG A 19 -14.97 17.98 8.28
C ARG A 19 -14.30 17.04 9.26
N TYR A 20 -14.05 17.49 10.49
CA TYR A 20 -13.47 16.67 11.54
C TYR A 20 -14.41 15.55 11.98
N GLN A 21 -15.71 15.83 12.14
CA GLN A 21 -16.72 14.82 12.45
C GLN A 21 -16.83 13.77 11.34
N ALA A 22 -16.92 14.19 10.08
CA ALA A 22 -16.96 13.27 8.94
C ALA A 22 -15.71 12.38 8.88
N TYR A 23 -14.53 12.97 9.09
CA TYR A 23 -13.27 12.24 9.18
C TYR A 23 -13.29 11.22 10.33
N LYS A 24 -13.73 11.61 11.53
CA LYS A 24 -13.80 10.73 12.69
C LYS A 24 -14.74 9.54 12.45
N THR A 25 -15.88 9.77 11.83
CA THR A 25 -16.85 8.70 11.53
C THR A 25 -16.27 7.69 10.54
N GLU A 26 -15.70 8.15 9.41
CA GLU A 26 -15.04 7.24 8.46
C GLU A 26 -13.84 6.52 9.09
N LEU A 27 -13.02 7.23 9.86
CA LEU A 27 -11.88 6.63 10.56
C LEU A 27 -12.33 5.53 11.53
N THR A 28 -13.41 5.77 12.27
CA THR A 28 -13.96 4.78 13.22
C THR A 28 -14.44 3.53 12.48
N GLN A 29 -15.08 3.68 11.31
CA GLN A 29 -15.47 2.54 10.49
C GLN A 29 -14.27 1.76 9.96
N LEU A 30 -13.22 2.45 9.48
CA LEU A 30 -11.97 1.83 9.05
C LEU A 30 -11.29 1.09 10.21
N LEU A 31 -11.24 1.69 11.41
CA LEU A 31 -10.68 1.07 12.60
C LEU A 31 -11.50 -0.12 13.09
N LEU A 32 -12.82 -0.13 12.94
CA LEU A 32 -13.66 -1.29 13.25
C LEU A 32 -13.38 -2.46 12.31
N GLN A 33 -13.20 -2.20 11.02
CA GLN A 33 -12.79 -3.21 10.05
C GLN A 33 -11.39 -3.74 10.38
N LEU A 34 -10.46 -2.83 10.71
CA LEU A 34 -9.11 -3.21 11.13
C LEU A 34 -9.12 -3.99 12.45
N LYS A 35 -9.98 -3.67 13.41
CA LYS A 35 -10.07 -4.37 14.70
C LYS A 35 -10.46 -5.83 14.50
N ASN A 36 -11.47 -6.09 13.67
CA ASN A 36 -11.93 -7.45 13.40
C ASN A 36 -10.85 -8.27 12.67
N PHE A 37 -10.08 -7.63 11.79
CA PHE A 37 -8.96 -8.27 11.10
C PHE A 37 -7.70 -8.40 11.99
N GLY A 38 -7.44 -7.39 12.81
CA GLY A 38 -6.28 -7.30 13.70
C GLY A 38 -6.38 -8.27 14.87
N LEU A 39 -7.58 -8.53 15.38
CA LEU A 39 -7.82 -9.61 16.34
C LEU A 39 -7.45 -10.98 15.76
N LEU A 40 -7.81 -11.24 14.50
CA LEU A 40 -7.41 -12.45 13.81
C LEU A 40 -5.88 -12.53 13.65
N PHE A 41 -5.23 -11.44 13.25
CA PHE A 41 -3.77 -11.38 13.17
C PHE A 41 -3.08 -11.59 14.52
N LEU A 42 -3.59 -10.98 15.59
CA LEU A 42 -3.05 -11.15 16.94
C LEU A 42 -3.14 -12.61 17.41
N VAL A 43 -4.22 -13.31 17.06
CA VAL A 43 -4.40 -14.72 17.40
C VAL A 43 -3.37 -15.61 16.70
N VAL A 44 -3.03 -15.34 15.44
CA VAL A 44 -2.07 -16.17 14.68
C VAL A 44 -0.61 -15.76 14.91
N LEU A 45 -0.32 -14.47 15.01
CA LEU A 45 1.05 -13.97 15.18
C LEU A 45 1.45 -13.85 16.67
N GLY A 46 0.49 -13.78 17.59
CA GLY A 46 0.74 -13.73 19.02
C GLY A 46 1.79 -12.66 19.41
N SER A 47 2.83 -13.10 20.11
CA SER A 47 3.95 -12.26 20.53
C SER A 47 4.83 -11.74 19.38
N ALA A 48 4.78 -12.36 18.19
CA ALA A 48 5.54 -11.93 17.02
C ALA A 48 5.10 -10.56 16.48
N LEU A 49 3.88 -10.10 16.82
CA LEU A 49 3.39 -8.78 16.44
C LEU A 49 4.23 -7.65 17.04
N LEU A 50 4.70 -7.81 18.29
CA LEU A 50 5.59 -6.84 18.92
C LEU A 50 6.96 -6.80 18.21
N GLY A 51 7.47 -7.96 17.81
CA GLY A 51 8.69 -8.08 17.01
C GLY A 51 8.57 -7.41 15.64
N MET A 52 7.43 -7.54 14.97
CA MET A 52 7.15 -6.84 13.71
C MET A 52 7.13 -5.31 13.89
N ILE A 53 6.53 -4.81 14.99
CA ILE A 53 6.55 -3.37 15.31
C ILE A 53 7.99 -2.90 15.55
N LEU A 54 8.79 -3.68 16.28
CA LEU A 54 10.21 -3.37 16.50
C LEU A 54 10.99 -3.33 15.18
N LEU A 55 10.78 -4.30 14.28
CA LEU A 55 11.39 -4.33 12.94
C LEU A 55 11.04 -3.08 12.12
N PHE A 56 9.81 -2.57 12.25
CA PHE A 56 9.42 -1.30 11.64
C PHE A 56 10.17 -0.09 12.22
N PHE A 57 10.43 -0.04 13.53
CA PHE A 57 11.26 1.03 14.08
C PHE A 57 12.73 0.88 13.70
N LEU A 58 13.24 -0.35 13.66
CA LEU A 58 14.61 -0.65 13.25
C LEU A 58 14.86 -0.24 11.79
N GLY A 59 13.89 -0.45 10.90
CA GLY A 59 13.99 0.02 9.53
C GLY A 59 14.06 1.54 9.40
N LEU A 60 13.39 2.31 10.27
CA LEU A 60 13.55 3.77 10.32
C LEU A 60 14.95 4.16 10.82
N GLY A 61 15.49 3.44 11.82
CA GLY A 61 16.86 3.61 12.29
C GLY A 61 17.91 3.39 11.19
N LYS A 62 17.71 2.40 10.31
CA LYS A 62 18.59 2.14 9.15
C LYS A 62 18.61 3.26 8.11
N ILE A 63 17.58 4.12 8.07
CA ILE A 63 17.60 5.32 7.22
C ILE A 63 18.49 6.39 7.84
N ILE A 64 18.44 6.53 9.17
CA ILE A 64 19.24 7.50 9.95
C ILE A 64 20.72 7.12 9.87
N ASP A 65 21.07 5.87 10.20
CA ASP A 65 22.43 5.33 10.22
C ASP A 65 22.87 4.78 8.84
N SER A 66 22.53 5.47 7.76
CA SER A 66 22.81 5.02 6.39
C SER A 66 24.19 5.40 5.86
N SER A 67 25.10 5.93 6.69
CA SER A 67 26.46 6.32 6.27
C SER A 67 27.26 5.14 5.72
N ASP A 68 27.11 3.97 6.34
CA ASP A 68 27.95 2.81 6.06
C ASP A 68 27.39 1.95 4.91
N ALA A 69 26.09 2.06 4.65
CA ALA A 69 25.41 1.41 3.54
C ALA A 69 24.36 2.34 2.90
N PRO A 70 24.77 3.36 2.13
CA PRO A 70 23.88 4.38 1.59
C PRO A 70 22.77 3.83 0.70
N GLN A 71 23.10 2.86 -0.15
CA GLN A 71 22.13 2.23 -1.06
C GLN A 71 21.05 1.46 -0.28
N TYR A 72 21.43 0.71 0.75
CA TYR A 72 20.48 -0.01 1.60
C TYR A 72 19.56 0.95 2.37
N GLY A 73 20.12 2.05 2.91
CA GLY A 73 19.33 3.12 3.53
C GLY A 73 18.32 3.75 2.56
N ALA A 74 18.72 3.99 1.31
CA ALA A 74 17.83 4.52 0.27
C ALA A 74 16.74 3.51 -0.16
N GLN A 75 17.06 2.21 -0.21
CA GLN A 75 16.08 1.13 -0.43
C GLN A 75 15.02 1.10 0.68
N MET A 76 15.45 1.18 1.94
CA MET A 76 14.54 1.28 3.08
C MET A 76 13.68 2.53 2.98
N ALA A 77 14.28 3.70 2.74
CA ALA A 77 13.53 4.95 2.58
C ALA A 77 12.45 4.83 1.48
N TRP A 78 12.80 4.35 0.29
CA TRP A 78 11.83 4.13 -0.79
C TRP A 78 10.69 3.19 -0.38
N PHE A 79 11.02 2.11 0.32
CA PHE A 79 10.04 1.15 0.80
C PHE A 79 9.07 1.76 1.83
N TYR A 80 9.57 2.56 2.80
CA TYR A 80 8.72 3.31 3.72
C TYR A 80 7.81 4.31 3.01
N LEU A 81 8.34 5.02 2.00
CA LEU A 81 7.56 5.97 1.20
C LEU A 81 6.44 5.26 0.41
N LEU A 82 6.72 4.06 -0.12
CA LEU A 82 5.72 3.22 -0.78
C LEU A 82 4.63 2.76 0.20
N LEU A 83 5.00 2.20 1.35
CA LEU A 83 4.05 1.73 2.36
C LEU A 83 3.18 2.87 2.91
N GLN A 84 3.79 4.02 3.20
CA GLN A 84 3.06 5.21 3.61
C GLN A 84 2.07 5.65 2.54
N SER A 85 2.48 5.64 1.27
CA SER A 85 1.60 5.99 0.15
C SER A 85 0.40 5.06 0.06
N VAL A 86 0.60 3.75 0.28
CA VAL A 86 -0.48 2.75 0.35
C VAL A 86 -1.45 3.05 1.49
N MET A 87 -0.95 3.28 2.69
CA MET A 87 -1.75 3.61 3.87
C MET A 87 -2.58 4.89 3.65
N LEU A 88 -1.94 5.95 3.16
CA LEU A 88 -2.63 7.21 2.85
C LEU A 88 -3.63 7.08 1.70
N GLY A 89 -3.38 6.18 0.75
CA GLY A 89 -4.33 5.84 -0.31
C GLY A 89 -5.61 5.22 0.24
N ALA A 90 -5.51 4.36 1.26
CA ALA A 90 -6.67 3.82 1.96
C ALA A 90 -7.41 4.90 2.77
N MET A 91 -6.68 5.81 3.42
CA MET A 91 -7.26 6.91 4.20
C MET A 91 -7.76 8.08 3.33
N LYS A 92 -7.49 8.08 2.02
CA LYS A 92 -7.81 9.19 1.12
C LYS A 92 -9.30 9.54 1.09
N SER A 93 -10.17 8.53 1.16
CA SER A 93 -11.62 8.77 1.21
C SER A 93 -11.98 9.56 2.47
N ALA A 94 -11.46 9.13 3.63
CA ALA A 94 -11.71 9.77 4.92
C ALA A 94 -11.13 11.17 4.98
N ILE A 95 -9.89 11.33 4.51
CA ILE A 95 -9.21 12.64 4.48
C ILE A 95 -9.99 13.62 3.62
N LYS A 96 -10.45 13.24 2.42
CA LYS A 96 -11.14 14.17 1.50
C LYS A 96 -12.66 14.22 1.70
N ASN A 97 -13.25 13.26 2.43
CA ASN A 97 -14.67 12.93 2.39
C ASN A 97 -15.17 12.95 0.93
N SER A 98 -14.72 11.97 0.16
CA SER A 98 -14.89 11.92 -1.30
C SER A 98 -16.35 11.89 -1.72
N GLN A 99 -17.22 11.26 -0.92
CA GLN A 99 -18.66 11.13 -1.23
C GLN A 99 -19.37 12.49 -1.22
N GLN A 100 -19.06 13.36 -0.26
CA GLN A 100 -19.70 14.66 -0.11
C GLN A 100 -18.87 15.82 -0.71
N ARG A 101 -17.93 15.49 -1.60
CA ARG A 101 -16.94 16.46 -2.08
C ARG A 101 -17.53 17.57 -2.93
N LEU A 102 -18.57 17.28 -3.71
CA LEU A 102 -19.29 18.30 -4.49
C LEU A 102 -20.01 19.29 -3.57
N PHE A 103 -20.65 18.80 -2.51
CA PHE A 103 -21.29 19.62 -1.49
C PHE A 103 -20.27 20.51 -0.74
N GLN A 104 -19.09 20.00 -0.39
CA GLN A 104 -18.06 20.81 0.26
C GLN A 104 -17.62 22.02 -0.59
N ARG A 105 -17.62 21.88 -1.92
CA ARG A 105 -17.25 22.97 -2.84
C ARG A 105 -18.28 24.10 -2.89
N THR A 106 -19.53 23.85 -2.50
CA THR A 106 -20.56 24.90 -2.45
C THR A 106 -20.51 25.70 -1.15
N ILE A 107 -19.98 25.12 -0.06
CA ILE A 107 -19.92 25.77 1.25
C ILE A 107 -18.70 26.69 1.39
N VAL A 108 -17.53 26.27 0.88
CA VAL A 108 -16.25 26.93 1.18
C VAL A 108 -15.37 27.06 -0.06
N LYS A 109 -14.55 28.13 -0.09
CA LYS A 109 -13.53 28.37 -1.13
C LYS A 109 -12.55 27.19 -1.25
N LEU A 110 -12.07 26.96 -2.47
CA LEU A 110 -11.18 25.84 -2.80
C LEU A 110 -9.91 25.78 -1.91
N ASN A 111 -9.31 26.93 -1.59
CA ASN A 111 -8.07 26.98 -0.81
C ASN A 111 -8.28 26.53 0.65
N TRP A 112 -9.41 26.87 1.26
CA TRP A 112 -9.73 26.50 2.64
C TRP A 112 -10.05 25.02 2.76
N LEU A 113 -10.68 24.47 1.72
CA LEU A 113 -10.90 23.04 1.59
C LEU A 113 -9.57 22.28 1.43
N LYS A 114 -8.61 22.81 0.64
CA LYS A 114 -7.25 22.25 0.56
C LYS A 114 -6.50 22.33 1.90
N LEU A 115 -6.59 23.45 2.61
CA LEU A 115 -5.98 23.61 3.93
C LEU A 115 -6.51 22.57 4.92
N MET A 116 -7.83 22.32 4.92
CA MET A 116 -8.40 21.29 5.80
C MET A 116 -7.95 19.88 5.41
N ASP A 117 -7.89 19.57 4.11
CA ASP A 117 -7.34 18.29 3.65
C ASP A 117 -5.88 18.10 4.10
N ILE A 118 -5.05 19.14 4.04
CA ILE A 118 -3.65 19.11 4.48
C ILE A 118 -3.56 18.93 6.01
N LYS A 119 -4.42 19.60 6.77
CA LYS A 119 -4.47 19.43 8.24
C LYS A 119 -4.84 18.00 8.61
N LEU A 120 -5.85 17.44 7.95
CA LEU A 120 -6.24 16.04 8.17
C LEU A 120 -5.16 15.07 7.69
N LEU A 121 -4.49 15.36 6.58
CA LEU A 121 -3.35 14.57 6.10
C LEU A 121 -2.24 14.46 7.14
N LEU A 122 -1.86 15.58 7.76
CA LEU A 122 -0.84 15.58 8.83
C LEU A 122 -1.24 14.68 10.00
N LEU A 123 -2.52 14.72 10.39
CA LEU A 123 -3.05 13.91 11.50
C LEU A 123 -3.18 12.42 11.13
N SER A 124 -3.46 12.11 9.85
CA SER A 124 -3.56 10.74 9.34
C SER A 124 -2.21 10.11 9.03
N ASN A 125 -1.14 10.89 8.88
CA ASN A 125 0.17 10.38 8.47
C ASN A 125 0.96 9.85 9.68
N GLY A 126 0.61 8.64 10.12
CA GLY A 126 1.27 7.98 11.24
C GLY A 126 2.79 7.81 11.06
N TRP A 127 3.26 7.55 9.84
CA TRP A 127 4.69 7.42 9.53
C TRP A 127 5.44 8.73 9.72
N LEU A 128 4.88 9.85 9.23
CA LEU A 128 5.47 11.17 9.43
C LEU A 128 5.49 11.54 10.93
N LEU A 129 4.42 11.24 11.66
CA LEU A 129 4.37 11.48 13.11
C LEU A 129 5.44 10.66 13.84
N ALA A 130 5.61 9.38 13.50
CA ALA A 130 6.65 8.54 14.07
C ALA A 130 8.06 9.07 13.74
N SER A 131 8.30 9.48 12.49
CA SER A 131 9.57 10.10 12.09
C SER A 131 9.82 11.42 12.80
N LEU A 132 8.78 12.21 13.08
CA LEU A 132 8.88 13.45 13.85
C LEU A 132 9.24 13.20 15.32
N VAL A 133 8.64 12.18 15.95
CA VAL A 133 9.01 11.75 17.30
C VAL A 133 10.49 11.36 17.36
N ILE A 134 10.97 10.57 16.39
CA ILE A 134 12.40 10.21 16.31
C ILE A 134 13.26 11.45 16.08
N ALA A 135 12.84 12.37 15.21
CA ALA A 135 13.57 13.61 14.94
C ALA A 135 13.74 14.48 16.20
N LEU A 136 12.71 14.53 17.07
CA LEU A 136 12.76 15.27 18.32
C LEU A 136 13.70 14.64 19.37
N ASP A 137 13.96 13.34 19.27
CA ASP A 137 14.86 12.61 20.16
C ASP A 137 16.34 12.79 19.78
N LEU A 138 16.63 13.23 18.54
CA LEU A 138 17.99 13.45 18.07
C LEU A 138 18.63 14.70 18.72
N THR A 139 19.87 14.54 19.20
CA THR A 139 20.69 15.64 19.70
C THR A 139 21.17 16.57 18.57
N MET A 140 21.49 17.83 18.88
CA MET A 140 21.94 18.82 17.88
C MET A 140 23.18 18.38 17.07
N SER A 141 24.08 17.59 17.67
CA SER A 141 25.24 17.05 16.99
C SER A 141 24.90 15.92 16.01
N GLN A 142 23.86 15.12 16.31
CA GLN A 142 23.33 14.09 15.41
C GLN A 142 22.56 14.72 14.24
N TRP A 143 21.84 15.81 14.48
CA TRP A 143 21.13 16.56 13.44
C TRP A 143 22.03 16.99 12.27
N LEU A 144 23.23 17.48 12.57
CA LEU A 144 24.22 17.87 11.56
C LEU A 144 24.75 16.68 10.74
N ARG A 145 24.72 15.47 11.30
CA ARG A 145 25.19 14.24 10.65
C ARG A 145 24.11 13.58 9.78
N VAL A 146 22.83 13.89 10.01
CA VAL A 146 21.70 13.22 9.35
C VAL A 146 20.77 14.21 8.61
N PRO A 147 21.29 15.10 7.74
CA PRO A 147 20.46 16.04 6.98
C PRO A 147 19.52 15.34 5.99
N HIS A 148 19.84 14.11 5.55
CA HIS A 148 18.98 13.32 4.66
C HIS A 148 17.66 12.91 5.32
N PHE A 149 17.61 12.79 6.66
CA PHE A 149 16.38 12.44 7.36
C PHE A 149 15.33 13.56 7.34
N LEU A 150 15.76 14.83 7.29
CA LEU A 150 14.86 15.95 7.01
C LEU A 150 14.24 15.86 5.62
N LEU A 151 15.06 15.56 4.62
CA LEU A 151 14.61 15.40 3.24
C LEU A 151 13.63 14.23 3.14
N PHE A 152 13.89 13.14 3.88
CA PHE A 152 12.97 12.02 4.02
C PHE A 152 11.62 12.45 4.61
N MET A 153 11.58 13.20 5.72
CA MET A 153 10.33 13.70 6.29
C MET A 153 9.59 14.66 5.34
N LEU A 154 10.33 15.50 4.61
CA LEU A 154 9.75 16.37 3.57
C LEU A 154 9.13 15.54 2.45
N LEU A 155 9.83 14.50 1.99
CA LEU A 155 9.32 13.54 1.00
C LEU A 155 8.06 12.83 1.51
N GLN A 156 8.06 12.34 2.75
CA GLN A 156 6.89 11.73 3.38
C GLN A 156 5.68 12.68 3.30
N PHE A 157 5.85 13.95 3.67
CA PHE A 157 4.77 14.93 3.58
C PHE A 157 4.35 15.21 2.13
N GLY A 158 5.30 15.48 1.24
CA GLY A 158 5.06 15.76 -0.17
C GLY A 158 4.32 14.64 -0.90
N LEU A 159 4.70 13.39 -0.63
CA LEU A 159 4.05 12.20 -1.17
C LEU A 159 2.63 12.04 -0.66
N GLY A 160 2.37 12.40 0.61
CA GLY A 160 1.01 12.47 1.12
C GLY A 160 0.14 13.44 0.32
N VAL A 161 0.67 14.62 -0.02
CA VAL A 161 -0.04 15.59 -0.87
C VAL A 161 -0.26 15.05 -2.29
N LEU A 162 0.75 14.41 -2.89
CA LEU A 162 0.63 13.78 -4.21
C LEU A 162 -0.42 12.67 -4.20
N CYS A 163 -0.46 11.82 -3.17
CA CYS A 163 -1.46 10.77 -3.03
C CYS A 163 -2.91 11.33 -3.03
N LEU A 164 -3.13 12.47 -2.37
CA LEU A 164 -4.45 13.11 -2.33
C LEU A 164 -4.87 13.76 -3.65
N TYR A 165 -3.94 14.42 -4.36
CA TYR A 165 -4.28 15.30 -5.49
C TYR A 165 -3.78 14.84 -6.86
N LYS A 166 -2.63 14.18 -6.96
CA LYS A 166 -2.02 13.71 -8.23
C LYS A 166 -1.49 12.26 -8.09
N PRO A 167 -2.36 11.24 -8.02
CA PRO A 167 -1.95 9.85 -7.85
C PRO A 167 -1.14 9.29 -9.03
N THR A 168 -1.31 9.83 -10.25
CA THR A 168 -0.51 9.43 -11.42
C THR A 168 0.96 9.85 -11.29
N ALA A 169 1.20 11.09 -10.86
CA ALA A 169 2.54 11.60 -10.59
C ALA A 169 3.24 10.83 -9.46
N LEU A 170 2.47 10.39 -8.45
CA LEU A 170 2.98 9.53 -7.37
C LEU A 170 3.51 8.21 -7.93
N ILE A 171 2.76 7.55 -8.82
CA ILE A 171 3.17 6.27 -9.43
C ILE A 171 4.44 6.47 -10.26
N TYR A 172 4.47 7.46 -11.16
CA TYR A 172 5.66 7.73 -11.97
C TYR A 172 6.88 8.06 -11.10
N GLY A 173 6.70 8.89 -10.08
CA GLY A 173 7.77 9.24 -9.15
C GLY A 173 8.33 8.01 -8.44
N LEU A 174 7.46 7.15 -7.89
CA LEU A 174 7.87 5.90 -7.24
C LEU A 174 8.60 4.98 -8.22
N SER A 175 8.16 4.90 -9.49
CA SER A 175 8.83 4.13 -10.53
C SER A 175 10.21 4.66 -10.87
N PHE A 176 10.38 5.98 -11.05
CA PHE A 176 11.69 6.56 -11.35
C PHE A 176 12.66 6.40 -10.18
N THR A 177 12.19 6.63 -8.95
CA THR A 177 13.03 6.44 -7.76
C THR A 177 13.36 4.97 -7.54
N LEU A 178 12.47 4.04 -7.92
CA LEU A 178 12.79 2.61 -7.88
C LEU A 178 13.96 2.28 -8.82
N VAL A 179 13.95 2.81 -10.05
CA VAL A 179 15.08 2.64 -10.99
C VAL A 179 16.37 3.17 -10.37
N LEU A 180 16.35 4.37 -9.78
CA LEU A 180 17.53 4.94 -9.13
C LEU A 180 18.07 4.07 -7.99
N VAL A 181 17.19 3.48 -7.19
CA VAL A 181 17.53 2.64 -6.03
C VAL A 181 18.08 1.27 -6.44
N LEU A 182 17.60 0.72 -7.56
CA LEU A 182 18.04 -0.56 -8.10
C LEU A 182 19.38 -0.47 -8.84
N LEU A 183 19.79 0.73 -9.29
CA LEU A 183 21.09 0.93 -9.91
C LEU A 183 22.21 0.82 -8.84
N PRO A 184 23.25 0.00 -9.05
CA PRO A 184 24.36 -0.17 -8.12
C PRO A 184 25.32 1.03 -8.23
N ILE A 185 24.89 2.19 -7.69
CA ILE A 185 25.65 3.43 -7.72
C ILE A 185 26.01 3.80 -6.28
N ASP A 186 27.30 3.91 -5.97
CA ASP A 186 27.76 4.37 -4.66
C ASP A 186 27.69 5.91 -4.58
N ILE A 187 26.56 6.42 -4.09
CA ILE A 187 26.37 7.84 -3.76
C ILE A 187 25.98 8.03 -2.29
N THR A 188 26.25 9.23 -1.77
CA THR A 188 25.95 9.54 -0.36
C THR A 188 24.42 9.56 -0.10
N PRO A 189 23.98 9.28 1.15
CA PRO A 189 22.56 9.26 1.49
C PRO A 189 21.82 10.56 1.17
N LEU A 190 22.49 11.71 1.33
CA LEU A 190 21.94 13.02 0.98
C LEU A 190 21.62 13.11 -0.52
N VAL A 191 22.53 12.65 -1.38
CA VAL A 191 22.35 12.71 -2.84
C VAL A 191 21.20 11.82 -3.28
N TYR A 192 21.02 10.64 -2.68
CA TYR A 192 19.85 9.79 -2.94
C TYR A 192 18.53 10.53 -2.64
N HIS A 193 18.42 11.15 -1.47
CA HIS A 193 17.19 11.84 -1.07
C HIS A 193 16.92 13.11 -1.89
N CYS A 194 17.96 13.86 -2.25
CA CYS A 194 17.85 14.96 -3.23
C CYS A 194 17.40 14.44 -4.59
N GLY A 195 17.95 13.31 -5.06
CA GLY A 195 17.54 12.63 -6.28
C GLY A 195 16.06 12.23 -6.25
N PHE A 196 15.57 11.70 -5.12
CA PHE A 196 14.15 11.42 -4.94
C PHE A 196 13.30 12.67 -5.10
N ILE A 197 13.66 13.78 -4.45
CA ILE A 197 12.93 15.04 -4.57
C ILE A 197 12.87 15.49 -6.03
N VAL A 198 14.00 15.49 -6.73
CA VAL A 198 14.06 15.89 -8.15
C VAL A 198 13.17 14.99 -9.00
N LEU A 199 13.23 13.67 -8.85
CA LEU A 199 12.42 12.72 -9.61
C LEU A 199 10.92 12.86 -9.32
N PHE A 200 10.53 13.12 -8.07
CA PHE A 200 9.13 13.40 -7.72
C PHE A 200 8.67 14.76 -8.25
N VAL A 201 9.53 15.77 -8.27
CA VAL A 201 9.20 17.07 -8.88
C VAL A 201 9.00 16.91 -10.39
N LEU A 202 9.89 16.19 -11.08
CA LEU A 202 9.77 15.87 -12.50
C LEU A 202 8.47 15.11 -12.80
N SER A 203 8.07 14.16 -11.94
CA SER A 203 6.85 13.38 -12.14
C SER A 203 5.57 14.19 -12.07
N ILE A 204 5.56 15.37 -11.41
CA ILE A 204 4.42 16.27 -11.33
C ILE A 204 4.13 16.94 -12.69
N PHE A 205 5.16 17.13 -13.50
CA PHE A 205 5.10 17.76 -14.82
C PHE A 205 4.75 16.78 -15.93
N LEU A 206 4.88 15.47 -15.70
CA LEU A 206 4.48 14.47 -16.67
C LEU A 206 2.94 14.46 -16.83
N PRO A 207 2.43 14.56 -18.06
CA PRO A 207 1.00 14.41 -18.30
C PRO A 207 0.57 12.98 -17.96
N ALA A 208 -0.69 12.82 -17.56
CA ALA A 208 -1.27 11.48 -17.42
C ALA A 208 -1.36 10.85 -18.81
N ILE A 209 -0.47 9.91 -19.12
CA ILE A 209 -0.50 9.20 -20.40
C ILE A 209 -1.70 8.25 -20.36
N SER A 210 -2.78 8.60 -21.03
CA SER A 210 -3.94 7.73 -21.21
C SER A 210 -3.63 6.67 -22.27
N LEU A 211 -2.89 5.62 -21.88
CA LEU A 211 -2.70 4.43 -22.73
C LEU A 211 -4.04 3.80 -23.14
N ASN A 212 -5.12 4.07 -22.38
CA ASN A 212 -6.48 3.63 -22.68
C ASN A 212 -7.02 4.14 -24.01
N ASP A 213 -6.68 5.37 -24.44
CA ASP A 213 -7.19 5.91 -25.71
C ASP A 213 -6.61 5.17 -26.92
N ARG A 214 -5.53 4.40 -26.70
CA ARG A 214 -4.82 3.62 -27.72
C ARG A 214 -5.08 2.12 -27.64
N LEU A 215 -5.67 1.63 -26.54
CA LEU A 215 -5.92 0.21 -26.34
C LEU A 215 -7.35 -0.14 -26.75
N SER A 216 -7.51 -0.73 -27.93
CA SER A 216 -8.78 -1.29 -28.36
C SER A 216 -9.12 -2.53 -27.54
N VAL A 217 -10.26 -2.53 -26.85
CA VAL A 217 -10.75 -3.65 -26.03
C VAL A 217 -11.39 -4.70 -26.96
N ASN A 218 -10.54 -5.47 -27.64
CA ASN A 218 -10.99 -6.46 -28.64
C ASN A 218 -11.03 -7.89 -28.08
N SER A 219 -10.41 -8.13 -26.93
CA SER A 219 -10.35 -9.41 -26.24
C SER A 219 -10.49 -9.27 -24.72
N LEU A 220 -10.81 -10.37 -24.04
CA LEU A 220 -10.86 -10.42 -22.58
C LEU A 220 -9.49 -10.08 -21.95
N PHE A 221 -8.38 -10.44 -22.59
CA PHE A 221 -7.04 -10.07 -22.13
C PHE A 221 -6.84 -8.55 -22.18
N THR A 222 -7.13 -7.92 -23.32
CA THR A 222 -7.03 -6.45 -23.47
C THR A 222 -8.00 -5.71 -22.54
N PHE A 223 -9.15 -6.30 -22.23
CA PHE A 223 -10.10 -5.78 -21.24
C PHE A 223 -9.47 -5.71 -19.85
N TRP A 224 -8.92 -6.83 -19.36
CA TRP A 224 -8.26 -6.87 -18.04
C TRP A 224 -7.02 -5.97 -18.00
N LEU A 225 -6.23 -5.92 -19.08
CA LEU A 225 -5.08 -5.03 -19.19
C LEU A 225 -5.51 -3.55 -19.10
N SER A 226 -6.52 -3.13 -19.86
CA SER A 226 -7.06 -1.77 -19.79
C SER A 226 -7.60 -1.44 -18.40
N PHE A 227 -8.29 -2.39 -17.75
CA PHE A 227 -8.76 -2.24 -16.38
C PHE A 227 -7.60 -1.98 -15.40
N PHE A 228 -6.53 -2.79 -15.45
CA PHE A 228 -5.39 -2.62 -14.55
C PHE A 228 -4.56 -1.38 -14.84
N LEU A 229 -4.49 -0.92 -16.08
CA LEU A 229 -3.86 0.35 -16.42
C LEU A 229 -4.65 1.54 -15.84
N GLN A 230 -5.98 1.47 -15.90
CA GLN A 230 -6.85 2.52 -15.37
C GLN A 230 -6.92 2.51 -13.82
N HIS A 231 -6.90 1.31 -13.23
CA HIS A 231 -7.02 1.10 -11.79
C HIS A 231 -5.72 0.54 -11.20
N SER A 232 -4.57 1.05 -11.65
CA SER A 232 -3.23 0.56 -11.28
C SER A 232 -2.97 0.49 -9.78
N TRP A 233 -3.60 1.38 -9.00
CA TRP A 233 -3.51 1.38 -7.55
C TRP A 233 -3.87 0.02 -6.92
N ILE A 234 -4.82 -0.71 -7.51
CA ILE A 234 -5.26 -2.05 -7.10
C ILE A 234 -4.07 -3.04 -7.05
N LEU A 235 -3.14 -2.92 -7.99
CA LEU A 235 -1.94 -3.76 -8.02
C LEU A 235 -0.82 -3.17 -7.15
N VAL A 236 -0.63 -1.85 -7.18
CA VAL A 236 0.44 -1.16 -6.45
C VAL A 236 0.42 -1.50 -4.96
N TRP A 237 -0.75 -1.47 -4.31
CA TRP A 237 -0.81 -1.76 -2.87
C TRP A 237 -0.51 -3.23 -2.57
N ARG A 238 -0.93 -4.17 -3.42
CA ARG A 238 -0.66 -5.60 -3.23
C ARG A 238 0.83 -5.91 -3.43
N VAL A 239 1.44 -5.32 -4.45
CA VAL A 239 2.89 -5.43 -4.70
C VAL A 239 3.68 -4.86 -3.52
N ALA A 240 3.27 -3.72 -2.97
CA ALA A 240 3.92 -3.13 -1.80
C ALA A 240 3.86 -4.04 -0.56
N LEU A 241 2.71 -4.67 -0.31
CA LEU A 241 2.56 -5.63 0.80
C LEU A 241 3.37 -6.91 0.57
N LEU A 242 3.45 -7.42 -0.67
CA LEU A 242 4.30 -8.57 -0.99
C LEU A 242 5.78 -8.25 -0.81
N LEU A 243 6.24 -7.06 -1.22
CA LEU A 243 7.60 -6.59 -0.95
C LEU A 243 7.88 -6.54 0.55
N CYS A 244 6.89 -6.12 1.36
CA CYS A 244 7.00 -6.17 2.82
C CYS A 244 7.21 -7.59 3.34
N VAL A 245 6.45 -8.55 2.81
CA VAL A 245 6.58 -9.97 3.17
C VAL A 245 7.96 -10.48 2.79
N PHE A 246 8.46 -10.18 1.58
CA PHE A 246 9.77 -10.64 1.12
C PHE A 246 10.91 -10.06 1.96
N MET A 247 10.87 -8.75 2.26
CA MET A 247 11.86 -8.10 3.13
C MET A 247 11.82 -8.65 4.56
N ALA A 248 10.62 -8.85 5.11
CA ALA A 248 10.47 -9.41 6.46
C ALA A 248 10.98 -10.85 6.53
N VAL A 249 10.66 -11.70 5.55
CA VAL A 249 11.07 -13.10 5.56
C VAL A 249 12.57 -13.23 5.36
N THR A 250 13.17 -12.47 4.45
CA THR A 250 14.63 -12.49 4.24
C THR A 250 15.39 -12.04 5.48
N THR A 251 14.97 -10.96 6.14
CA THR A 251 15.59 -10.51 7.39
C THR A 251 15.40 -11.52 8.53
N LEU A 252 14.20 -12.08 8.69
CA LEU A 252 13.92 -13.10 9.70
C LEU A 252 14.72 -14.40 9.48
N LEU A 253 14.89 -14.84 8.23
CA LEU A 253 15.70 -16.01 7.89
C LEU A 253 17.19 -15.78 8.16
N ASN A 254 17.69 -14.57 7.90
CA ASN A 254 19.07 -14.22 8.18
C ASN A 254 19.37 -14.20 9.68
N GLU A 255 18.45 -13.67 10.49
CA GLU A 255 18.61 -13.60 11.95
C GLU A 255 18.29 -14.93 12.67
N ARG A 256 17.30 -15.67 12.19
CA ARG A 256 16.76 -16.89 12.82
C ARG A 256 16.43 -17.98 11.80
N ASN A 257 17.47 -18.55 11.21
CA ASN A 257 17.34 -19.66 10.26
C ASN A 257 16.76 -20.94 10.90
N ASP A 258 16.81 -21.06 12.23
CA ASP A 258 16.20 -22.16 12.99
C ASP A 258 14.67 -22.24 12.77
N LEU A 259 14.02 -21.11 12.51
CA LEU A 259 12.57 -21.01 12.31
C LEU A 259 12.17 -20.95 10.82
N ALA A 260 13.07 -21.34 9.91
CA ALA A 260 12.87 -21.17 8.47
C ALA A 260 11.59 -21.81 7.92
N ALA A 261 11.20 -22.97 8.45
CA ALA A 261 9.96 -23.63 8.04
C ALA A 261 8.71 -22.80 8.39
N ILE A 262 8.68 -22.22 9.59
CA ILE A 262 7.59 -21.36 10.05
C ILE A 262 7.52 -20.07 9.21
N PHE A 263 8.65 -19.41 8.99
CA PHE A 263 8.70 -18.21 8.17
C PHE A 263 8.30 -18.46 6.72
N SER A 264 8.67 -19.62 6.17
CA SER A 264 8.28 -20.00 4.81
C SER A 264 6.77 -20.22 4.68
N VAL A 265 6.14 -20.86 5.66
CA VAL A 265 4.68 -21.04 5.69
C VAL A 265 3.98 -19.70 5.77
N LEU A 266 4.42 -18.82 6.67
CA LEU A 266 3.85 -17.48 6.83
C LEU A 266 4.02 -16.65 5.55
N ALA A 267 5.18 -16.72 4.90
CA ALA A 267 5.43 -16.05 3.62
C ALA A 267 4.42 -16.49 2.56
N VAL A 268 4.30 -17.80 2.35
CA VAL A 268 3.36 -18.40 1.39
C VAL A 268 1.91 -18.06 1.76
N ALA A 269 1.58 -18.05 3.05
CA ALA A 269 0.26 -17.63 3.53
C ALA A 269 -0.07 -16.22 3.07
N PHE A 270 0.84 -15.27 3.29
CA PHE A 270 0.63 -13.87 2.87
C PHE A 270 0.61 -13.72 1.35
N ILE A 271 1.42 -14.48 0.62
CA ILE A 271 1.38 -14.52 -0.85
C ILE A 271 -0.01 -14.95 -1.32
N VAL A 272 -0.52 -16.07 -0.82
CA VAL A 272 -1.88 -16.57 -1.13
C VAL A 272 -2.94 -15.54 -0.77
N LEU A 273 -2.85 -14.90 0.41
CA LEU A 273 -3.78 -13.85 0.84
C LEU A 273 -3.78 -12.67 -0.15
N PHE A 274 -2.64 -12.01 -0.35
CA PHE A 274 -2.64 -10.80 -1.15
C PHE A 274 -2.97 -11.06 -2.62
N THR A 275 -2.53 -12.19 -3.17
CA THR A 275 -2.80 -12.52 -4.57
C THR A 275 -4.25 -12.90 -4.82
N SER A 276 -4.84 -13.75 -3.97
CA SER A 276 -6.25 -14.14 -4.09
C SER A 276 -7.22 -12.99 -3.79
N SER A 277 -6.82 -12.00 -2.99
CA SER A 277 -7.67 -10.83 -2.71
C SER A 277 -8.01 -10.00 -3.96
N LEU A 278 -7.25 -10.14 -5.05
CA LEU A 278 -7.54 -9.50 -6.34
C LEU A 278 -8.91 -9.94 -6.91
N GLN A 279 -9.36 -11.13 -6.52
CA GLN A 279 -10.65 -11.68 -6.89
C GLN A 279 -11.83 -10.81 -6.45
N PHE A 280 -11.71 -10.04 -5.37
CA PHE A 280 -12.77 -9.12 -4.95
C PHE A 280 -13.02 -8.00 -5.95
N ASP A 281 -11.94 -7.45 -6.52
CA ASP A 281 -12.02 -6.37 -7.49
C ASP A 281 -12.50 -6.91 -8.86
N CYS A 282 -11.95 -8.05 -9.29
CA CYS A 282 -12.39 -8.73 -10.51
C CYS A 282 -13.86 -9.19 -10.42
N GLY A 283 -14.30 -9.67 -9.26
CA GLY A 283 -15.68 -10.10 -9.03
C GLY A 283 -16.69 -8.95 -9.10
N LYS A 284 -16.37 -7.80 -8.49
CA LYS A 284 -17.19 -6.58 -8.61
C LYS A 284 -17.31 -6.12 -10.06
N LEU A 285 -16.21 -6.20 -10.82
CA LEU A 285 -16.20 -5.83 -12.23
C LEU A 285 -17.05 -6.80 -13.06
N ARG A 286 -16.98 -8.10 -12.76
CA ARG A 286 -17.84 -9.10 -13.38
C ARG A 286 -19.31 -8.75 -13.18
N ASP A 287 -19.72 -8.46 -11.95
CA ASP A 287 -21.11 -8.16 -11.64
C ASP A 287 -21.59 -6.90 -12.36
N LYS A 288 -20.73 -5.90 -12.47
CA LYS A 288 -21.03 -4.65 -13.19
C LYS A 288 -21.24 -4.86 -14.70
N TYR A 289 -20.46 -5.73 -15.34
CA TYR A 289 -20.48 -5.93 -16.80
C TYR A 289 -21.15 -7.24 -17.23
N ALA A 290 -21.77 -7.98 -16.31
CA ALA A 290 -22.36 -9.29 -16.58
C ALA A 290 -23.37 -9.26 -17.73
N LEU A 291 -24.28 -8.26 -17.73
CA LEU A 291 -25.30 -8.09 -18.77
C LEU A 291 -24.70 -7.83 -20.16
N PHE A 292 -23.64 -7.02 -20.25
CA PHE A 292 -22.96 -6.73 -21.52
C PHE A 292 -22.38 -8.01 -22.14
N PHE A 293 -21.67 -8.80 -21.36
CA PHE A 293 -21.10 -10.06 -21.84
C PHE A 293 -22.15 -11.15 -22.06
N GLN A 294 -23.30 -11.07 -21.37
CA GLN A 294 -24.44 -11.94 -21.64
C GLN A 294 -25.08 -11.64 -22.99
N LEU A 295 -25.32 -10.37 -23.32
CA LEU A 295 -25.87 -9.96 -24.62
C LEU A 295 -24.95 -10.33 -25.79
N ASN A 296 -23.64 -10.39 -25.56
CA ASN A 296 -22.64 -10.80 -26.55
C ASN A 296 -22.33 -12.30 -26.53
N ASN A 297 -23.12 -13.14 -25.84
CA ASN A 297 -22.90 -14.60 -25.71
C ASN A 297 -21.51 -15.02 -25.17
N GLN A 298 -20.84 -14.14 -24.41
CA GLN A 298 -19.51 -14.38 -23.83
C GLN A 298 -19.52 -14.55 -22.30
N GLN A 299 -20.70 -14.71 -21.68
CA GLN A 299 -20.84 -14.77 -20.22
C GLN A 299 -19.96 -15.85 -19.55
N ARG A 300 -19.90 -17.05 -20.13
CA ARG A 300 -19.09 -18.17 -19.58
C ARG A 300 -17.59 -17.85 -19.63
N LEU A 301 -17.11 -17.33 -20.76
CA LEU A 301 -15.71 -16.98 -20.94
C LEU A 301 -15.32 -15.82 -20.01
N PHE A 302 -16.20 -14.82 -19.90
CA PHE A 302 -15.99 -13.71 -18.99
C PHE A 302 -15.95 -14.17 -17.53
N PHE A 303 -16.83 -15.09 -17.13
CA PHE A 303 -16.81 -15.71 -15.80
C PHE A 303 -15.50 -16.45 -15.52
N ILE A 304 -14.94 -17.21 -16.46
CA ILE A 304 -13.65 -17.88 -16.24
C ILE A 304 -12.52 -16.85 -16.18
N SER A 305 -12.58 -15.82 -17.03
CA SER A 305 -11.51 -14.83 -17.15
C SER A 305 -11.26 -14.02 -15.87
N GLN A 306 -12.24 -13.88 -14.98
CA GLN A 306 -12.09 -13.12 -13.73
C GLN A 306 -10.99 -13.70 -12.80
N PHE A 307 -10.68 -14.99 -12.92
CA PHE A 307 -9.68 -15.67 -12.09
C PHE A 307 -8.26 -15.55 -12.65
N ILE A 308 -8.12 -15.31 -13.96
CA ILE A 308 -6.83 -15.26 -14.65
C ILE A 308 -5.90 -14.23 -14.01
N PRO A 309 -6.33 -12.99 -13.71
CA PRO A 309 -5.44 -12.00 -13.07
C PRO A 309 -4.89 -12.47 -11.74
N SER A 310 -5.72 -13.06 -10.88
CA SER A 310 -5.31 -13.52 -9.55
C SER A 310 -4.33 -14.70 -9.65
N CYS A 311 -4.57 -15.63 -10.57
CA CYS A 311 -3.66 -16.76 -10.83
C CYS A 311 -2.31 -16.32 -11.40
N LEU A 312 -2.30 -15.41 -12.38
CA LEU A 312 -1.06 -14.85 -12.94
C LEU A 312 -0.27 -14.11 -11.86
N PHE A 313 -0.96 -13.30 -11.04
CA PHE A 313 -0.32 -12.56 -9.98
C PHE A 313 0.24 -13.49 -8.89
N PHE A 314 -0.47 -14.56 -8.55
CA PHE A 314 0.04 -15.61 -7.66
C PHE A 314 1.31 -16.28 -8.23
N PHE A 315 1.29 -16.69 -9.50
CA PHE A 315 2.44 -17.34 -10.13
C PHE A 315 3.68 -16.45 -10.15
N ILE A 316 3.51 -15.18 -10.55
CA ILE A 316 4.60 -14.19 -10.55
C ILE A 316 5.14 -13.99 -9.12
N SER A 317 4.25 -13.90 -8.13
CA SER A 317 4.64 -13.70 -6.73
C SER A 317 5.40 -14.91 -6.18
N MET A 318 4.95 -16.13 -6.48
CA MET A 318 5.65 -17.35 -6.09
C MET A 318 7.02 -17.48 -6.77
N LEU A 319 7.11 -17.15 -8.06
CA LEU A 319 8.38 -17.15 -8.77
C LEU A 319 9.35 -16.13 -8.16
N SER A 320 8.88 -14.91 -7.86
CA SER A 320 9.70 -13.93 -7.17
C SER A 320 10.13 -14.40 -5.78
N TYR A 321 9.24 -15.04 -5.02
CA TYR A 321 9.56 -15.58 -3.71
C TYR A 321 10.65 -16.66 -3.78
N LEU A 322 10.61 -17.55 -4.77
CA LEU A 322 11.66 -18.55 -5.02
C LEU A 322 13.03 -17.91 -5.34
N MET A 323 13.04 -16.76 -6.02
CA MET A 323 14.28 -16.02 -6.27
C MET A 323 14.86 -15.36 -5.01
N PHE A 324 14.00 -14.95 -4.06
CA PHE A 324 14.43 -14.34 -2.80
C PHE A 324 14.81 -15.37 -1.73
N VAL A 325 14.09 -16.49 -1.66
CA VAL A 325 14.27 -17.55 -0.65
C VAL A 325 14.66 -18.82 -1.38
N ALA A 326 15.96 -19.00 -1.58
CA ALA A 326 16.56 -20.03 -2.44
C ALA A 326 16.24 -21.49 -2.05
N ASN A 327 15.58 -21.73 -0.91
CA ASN A 327 15.34 -23.08 -0.40
C ASN A 327 13.91 -23.24 0.15
N ILE A 328 12.98 -23.66 -0.71
CA ILE A 328 11.58 -23.91 -0.34
C ILE A 328 11.28 -25.40 -0.55
N GLN A 329 10.58 -26.00 0.40
CA GLN A 329 10.12 -27.38 0.31
C GLN A 329 9.10 -27.55 -0.82
N TRP A 330 9.32 -28.50 -1.72
CA TRP A 330 8.42 -28.81 -2.84
C TRP A 330 6.98 -29.12 -2.39
N LEU A 331 6.82 -29.73 -1.22
CA LEU A 331 5.51 -30.00 -0.62
C LEU A 331 4.75 -28.71 -0.28
N LEU A 332 5.43 -27.70 0.28
CA LEU A 332 4.81 -26.41 0.57
C LEU A 332 4.39 -25.71 -0.72
N LEU A 333 5.20 -25.84 -1.78
CA LEU A 333 4.89 -25.29 -3.09
C LEU A 333 3.64 -25.93 -3.71
N SER A 334 3.50 -27.27 -3.66
CA SER A 334 2.31 -27.94 -4.17
C SER A 334 1.05 -27.62 -3.35
N LEU A 335 1.17 -27.58 -2.02
CA LEU A 335 0.11 -27.17 -1.11
C LEU A 335 -0.32 -25.72 -1.35
N SER A 336 0.60 -24.82 -1.71
CA SER A 336 0.27 -23.42 -2.00
C SER A 336 -0.69 -23.24 -3.17
N VAL A 337 -0.63 -24.13 -4.17
CA VAL A 337 -1.55 -24.12 -5.32
C VAL A 337 -2.95 -24.50 -4.87
N ALA A 338 -3.09 -25.59 -4.12
CA ALA A 338 -4.37 -26.03 -3.56
C ALA A 338 -4.96 -25.00 -2.58
N TRP A 339 -4.09 -24.33 -1.82
CA TRP A 339 -4.48 -23.26 -0.92
C TRP A 339 -4.99 -22.04 -1.70
N CYS A 340 -4.28 -21.61 -2.75
CA CYS A 340 -4.71 -20.50 -3.58
C CYS A 340 -6.06 -20.77 -4.25
N THR A 341 -6.30 -21.98 -4.77
CA THR A 341 -7.60 -22.33 -5.38
C THR A 341 -8.74 -22.32 -4.37
N LEU A 342 -8.53 -22.86 -3.16
CA LEU A 342 -9.50 -22.78 -2.07
C LEU A 342 -9.81 -21.31 -1.71
N GLN A 343 -8.77 -20.49 -1.59
CA GLN A 343 -8.90 -19.09 -1.20
C GLN A 343 -9.64 -18.26 -2.28
N LEU A 344 -9.38 -18.53 -3.56
CA LEU A 344 -10.11 -17.94 -4.69
C LEU A 344 -11.59 -18.35 -4.71
N TYR A 345 -11.88 -19.62 -4.43
CA TYR A 345 -13.26 -20.12 -4.34
C TYR A 345 -14.02 -19.41 -3.22
N ILE A 346 -13.42 -19.26 -2.05
CA ILE A 346 -14.02 -18.58 -0.90
C ILE A 346 -14.20 -17.09 -1.18
N ALA A 347 -13.19 -16.43 -1.78
CA ALA A 347 -13.29 -15.03 -2.18
C ALA A 347 -14.49 -14.78 -3.11
N GLN A 348 -14.78 -15.72 -4.01
CA GLN A 348 -15.91 -15.61 -4.93
C GLN A 348 -17.26 -15.91 -4.26
N LYS A 349 -17.37 -16.99 -3.48
CA LYS A 349 -18.66 -17.50 -2.98
C LYS A 349 -19.04 -16.96 -1.61
N LYS A 350 -18.07 -16.73 -0.74
CA LYS A 350 -18.26 -16.32 0.67
C LYS A 350 -17.21 -15.28 1.08
N PRO A 351 -17.24 -14.05 0.49
CA PRO A 351 -16.23 -13.01 0.75
C PRO A 351 -16.09 -12.66 2.23
N ALA A 352 -17.17 -12.74 3.01
CA ALA A 352 -17.15 -12.49 4.46
C ALA A 352 -16.30 -13.51 5.25
N HIS A 353 -16.14 -14.73 4.74
CA HIS A 353 -15.38 -15.80 5.41
C HIS A 353 -13.93 -15.90 4.91
N TYR A 354 -13.52 -15.02 3.99
CA TYR A 354 -12.22 -15.06 3.34
C TYR A 354 -11.04 -15.03 4.32
N ALA A 355 -11.05 -14.05 5.24
CA ALA A 355 -9.98 -13.92 6.24
C ALA A 355 -9.95 -15.12 7.20
N LEU A 356 -11.13 -15.62 7.60
CA LEU A 356 -11.26 -16.77 8.48
C LEU A 356 -10.75 -18.06 7.82
N ALA A 357 -11.02 -18.27 6.53
CA ALA A 357 -10.51 -19.42 5.81
C ALA A 357 -8.98 -19.40 5.69
N TRP A 358 -8.42 -18.22 5.39
CA TRP A 358 -6.97 -18.02 5.37
C TRP A 358 -6.34 -18.31 6.74
N MET A 359 -6.98 -17.85 7.81
CA MET A 359 -6.54 -18.11 9.18
C MET A 359 -6.50 -19.59 9.53
N ILE A 360 -7.59 -20.31 9.27
CA ILE A 360 -7.69 -21.75 9.59
C ILE A 360 -6.66 -22.54 8.78
N THR A 361 -6.53 -22.27 7.49
CA THR A 361 -5.57 -22.95 6.61
C THR A 361 -4.12 -22.66 7.01
N THR A 362 -3.79 -21.41 7.35
CA THR A 362 -2.47 -21.04 7.88
C THR A 362 -2.19 -21.76 9.19
N GLY A 363 -3.14 -21.73 10.14
CA GLY A 363 -3.00 -22.36 11.45
C GLY A 363 -2.80 -23.87 11.35
N VAL A 364 -3.55 -24.56 10.48
CA VAL A 364 -3.38 -26.00 10.23
C VAL A 364 -2.01 -26.29 9.63
N LEU A 365 -1.55 -25.51 8.65
CA LEU A 365 -0.23 -25.70 8.05
C LEU A 365 0.91 -25.46 9.04
N LEU A 366 0.77 -24.45 9.91
CA LEU A 366 1.73 -24.21 10.99
C LEU A 366 1.74 -25.37 11.99
N ALA A 367 0.56 -25.85 12.41
CA ALA A 367 0.43 -26.97 13.34
C ALA A 367 0.94 -28.31 12.80
N LEU A 368 1.02 -28.48 11.46
CA LEU A 368 1.60 -29.66 10.83
C LEU A 368 3.14 -29.60 10.74
N ILE A 369 3.73 -28.42 10.96
CA ILE A 369 5.17 -28.17 10.81
C ILE A 369 5.86 -27.99 12.16
N THR A 370 5.13 -27.54 13.19
CA THR A 370 5.52 -27.59 14.61
C THR A 370 5.26 -28.97 15.19
#